data_AF-G0W2L5-F1
#
_entry.id   AF-G0W2L5-F1
#
_cell.length_a   1.000
_cell.length_b   1.000
_cell.length_c   1.000
_cell.angle_alpha   90.00
_cell.angle_beta   90.00
_cell.angle_gamma   90.00
#
_symmetry.space_group_name_H-M   'P 1'
#
loop_
_entity.id
_entity.type
_entity.pdbx_description
1 polymer ?
#
loop_
_entity_poly.entity_id
_entity_poly.type
_entity_poly.pdbx_seq_one_letter_code
_entity_poly.pdbx_strand_id
1 'polypeptide(L)'
;VHLQTGQCGNQVGTAFWQIISGEHGLDASGVYTGSNDQELERMNVYFNEVGNQKYVPRAVLVDLEPGTMDAVRAGPFGQLFRPDNFVFGQSSAGNNWAKG
;
A
#
# COMPACT_ATOMS: atom_id res chain seq x y z
N VAL A 1 5.45 -3.73 9.99
CA VAL A 1 5.32 -4.23 8.60
C VAL A 1 3.88 -4.67 8.42
N HIS A 2 3.21 -4.21 7.36
CA HIS A 2 1.83 -4.54 7.03
C HIS A 2 1.80 -5.59 5.92
N LEU A 3 0.92 -6.59 6.04
CA LEU A 3 0.71 -7.61 5.02
C LEU A 3 -0.78 -7.62 4.68
N GLN A 4 -1.10 -7.45 3.40
CA GLN A 4 -2.45 -7.57 2.88
C GLN A 4 -2.48 -8.69 1.84
N THR A 5 -3.45 -9.60 1.99
CA THR A 5 -3.51 -10.83 1.22
C THR A 5 -4.88 -11.04 0.60
N GLY A 6 -4.92 -11.37 -0.69
CA GLY A 6 -6.14 -11.64 -1.46
C GLY A 6 -6.95 -10.39 -1.77
N GLN A 7 -7.98 -10.55 -2.60
CA GLN A 7 -8.76 -9.45 -3.15
C GLN A 7 -9.33 -8.51 -2.06
N CYS A 8 -10.01 -9.05 -1.06
CA CYS A 8 -10.61 -8.26 0.02
C CYS A 8 -9.53 -7.57 0.87
N GLY A 9 -8.47 -8.28 1.25
CA GLY A 9 -7.35 -7.73 2.02
C GLY A 9 -6.68 -6.58 1.29
N ASN A 10 -6.50 -6.69 -0.03
CA ASN A 10 -5.93 -5.63 -0.85
C ASN A 10 -6.84 -4.39 -0.97
N GLN A 11 -8.16 -4.56 -1.03
CA GLN A 11 -9.10 -3.43 -1.04
C GLN A 11 -9.09 -2.68 0.29
N VAL A 12 -9.22 -3.41 1.41
CA VAL A 12 -9.19 -2.81 2.76
C VAL A 12 -7.84 -2.17 3.04
N GLY A 13 -6.75 -2.85 2.71
CA GLY A 13 -5.41 -2.31 2.86
C GLY A 13 -5.20 -1.03 2.04
N THR A 14 -5.69 -0.99 0.80
CA THR A 14 -5.63 0.24 -0.03
C THR A 14 -6.36 1.39 0.65
N ALA A 15 -7.59 1.18 1.13
CA ALA A 15 -8.36 2.21 1.84
C ALA A 15 -7.65 2.68 3.12
N PHE A 16 -7.06 1.75 3.89
CA PHE A 16 -6.25 2.08 5.06
C PHE A 16 -5.09 3.00 4.67
N TRP A 17 -4.29 2.65 3.68
CA TRP A 17 -3.15 3.47 3.26
C TRP A 17 -3.54 4.85 2.74
N GLN A 18 -4.70 4.97 2.09
CA GLN A 18 -5.24 6.28 1.68
C GLN A 18 -5.51 7.18 2.89
N ILE A 19 -6.18 6.64 3.91
CA ILE A 19 -6.55 7.38 5.12
C ILE A 19 -5.29 7.81 5.86
N ILE A 20 -4.38 6.87 6.17
CA ILE A 20 -3.20 7.22 6.99
C ILE A 20 -2.27 8.17 6.22
N SER A 21 -2.15 8.04 4.89
CA SER A 21 -1.33 8.96 4.10
C SER A 21 -1.88 10.38 4.18
N GLY A 22 -3.21 10.54 4.13
CA GLY A 22 -3.87 11.83 4.33
C GLY A 22 -3.67 12.39 5.74
N GLU A 23 -3.81 11.57 6.79
CA GLU A 23 -3.55 11.97 8.18
C GLU A 23 -2.09 12.43 8.42
N HIS A 24 -1.17 11.86 7.66
CA HIS A 24 0.26 12.18 7.69
C HIS A 24 0.69 13.23 6.65
N GLY A 25 -0.26 13.89 5.98
CA GLY A 25 0.03 14.97 5.03
C GLY A 25 0.80 14.52 3.78
N LEU A 26 0.72 13.23 3.41
CA LEU A 26 1.34 12.67 2.22
C LEU A 26 0.38 12.75 1.03
N ASP A 27 0.92 13.14 -0.12
CA ASP A 27 0.19 13.06 -1.38
C ASP A 27 0.10 11.61 -1.91
N ALA A 28 -0.58 11.44 -3.04
CA ALA A 28 -0.76 10.14 -3.70
C ALA A 28 0.55 9.45 -4.14
N SER A 29 1.65 10.20 -4.23
CA SER A 29 2.98 9.70 -4.58
C SER A 29 3.87 9.44 -3.36
N GLY A 30 3.36 9.73 -2.16
CA GLY A 30 4.06 9.61 -0.89
C GLY A 30 4.97 10.79 -0.55
N VAL A 31 4.84 11.93 -1.25
CA VAL A 31 5.59 13.14 -0.92
C VAL A 31 4.86 13.92 0.17
N TYR A 32 5.58 14.32 1.21
CA TYR A 32 5.02 15.14 2.27
C TYR A 32 4.73 16.56 1.78
N THR A 33 3.47 16.96 1.88
CA THR A 33 2.97 18.32 1.55
C THR A 33 2.29 18.98 2.75
N GLY A 34 2.41 18.37 3.93
CA GLY A 34 1.83 18.84 5.18
C GLY A 34 2.48 20.11 5.70
N SER A 35 1.89 20.64 6.78
CA SER A 35 2.34 21.90 7.39
C SER A 35 2.46 21.82 8.91
N ASN A 36 2.15 20.66 9.51
CA ASN A 36 2.18 20.45 10.94
C ASN A 36 3.23 19.40 11.33
N ASP A 37 4.14 19.75 12.24
CA ASP A 37 5.17 18.84 12.74
C ASP A 37 4.59 17.56 13.38
N GLN A 38 3.36 17.62 13.89
CA GLN A 38 2.66 16.45 14.41
C GLN A 38 2.36 15.39 13.34
N GLU A 39 2.20 15.79 12.08
CA GLU A 39 1.99 14.87 10.95
C GLU A 39 3.26 14.04 10.67
N LEU A 40 4.43 14.54 11.07
CA LEU A 40 5.71 13.85 10.93
C LEU A 40 6.01 12.93 12.14
N GLU A 41 5.30 13.09 13.26
CA GLU A 41 5.54 12.26 14.43
C GLU A 41 5.24 10.79 14.14
N ARG A 42 6.21 9.93 14.48
CA ARG A 42 6.10 8.46 14.36
C ARG A 42 5.77 7.96 12.94
N MET A 43 6.03 8.77 11.91
CA MET A 43 5.88 8.39 10.50
C MET A 43 6.61 7.07 10.17
N ASN A 44 7.76 6.86 10.80
CA ASN A 44 8.60 5.67 10.64
C ASN A 44 7.97 4.35 11.12
N VAL A 45 6.84 4.38 11.83
CA VAL A 45 6.12 3.18 12.24
C VAL A 45 5.53 2.47 11.02
N TYR A 46 4.89 3.22 10.12
CA TYR A 46 4.21 2.69 8.94
C TYR A 46 4.93 2.98 7.62
N PHE A 47 5.76 4.02 7.55
CA PHE A 47 6.47 4.41 6.34
C PHE A 47 7.99 4.27 6.49
N ASN A 48 8.68 4.09 5.37
CA ASN A 48 10.11 4.32 5.26
C ASN A 48 10.33 5.63 4.50
N GLU A 49 11.20 6.50 4.99
CA GLU A 49 11.69 7.63 4.21
C GLU A 49 12.72 7.13 3.18
N VAL A 50 12.57 7.54 1.92
CA VAL A 50 13.48 7.16 0.82
C VAL A 50 14.37 8.34 0.38
N GLY A 51 14.06 9.55 0.85
CA GLY A 51 14.74 10.81 0.54
C GLY A 51 13.79 11.84 -0.07
N ASN A 52 14.18 13.12 -0.07
CA ASN A 52 13.39 14.25 -0.57
C ASN A 52 11.96 14.29 0.00
N GLN A 53 11.80 14.03 1.31
CA GLN A 53 10.51 13.98 1.98
C GLN A 53 9.51 12.99 1.33
N LYS A 54 10.04 11.97 0.63
CA LYS A 54 9.25 10.88 0.06
C LYS A 54 9.22 9.71 1.03
N TYR A 55 8.00 9.30 1.37
CA TYR A 55 7.68 8.24 2.30
C TYR A 55 6.95 7.11 1.56
N VAL A 56 7.41 5.89 1.77
CA VAL A 56 6.81 4.70 1.15
C VAL A 56 6.30 3.72 2.21
N PRO A 57 5.11 3.13 2.04
CA PRO A 57 4.54 2.17 2.98
C PRO A 57 5.46 0.99 3.27
N ARG A 58 5.51 0.59 4.53
CA ARG A 58 6.09 -0.69 4.98
C ARG A 58 5.08 -1.82 4.77
N ALA A 59 4.61 -1.99 3.54
CA ALA A 59 3.54 -2.91 3.16
C ALA A 59 3.98 -3.91 2.09
N VAL A 60 3.49 -5.15 2.18
CA VAL A 60 3.57 -6.17 1.14
C VAL A 60 2.15 -6.53 0.71
N LEU A 61 1.93 -6.56 -0.61
CA LEU A 61 0.64 -6.86 -1.23
C LEU A 61 0.74 -8.22 -1.89
N VAL A 62 -0.10 -9.16 -1.44
CA VAL A 62 -0.10 -10.53 -1.93
C VAL A 62 -1.45 -10.85 -2.55
N ASP A 63 -1.46 -11.37 -3.77
CA ASP A 63 -2.66 -11.94 -4.37
C ASP A 63 -2.33 -13.05 -5.36
N LEU A 64 -3.13 -14.10 -5.44
CA LEU A 64 -2.95 -15.12 -6.46
C LEU A 64 -3.53 -14.68 -7.81
N GLU A 65 -4.34 -13.61 -7.82
CA GLU A 65 -4.94 -13.03 -9.02
C GLU A 65 -4.19 -11.77 -9.50
N PRO A 66 -3.70 -11.74 -10.76
CA PRO A 66 -2.98 -10.59 -11.28
C PRO A 66 -3.87 -9.34 -11.40
N GLY A 67 -5.18 -9.50 -11.60
CA GLY A 67 -6.10 -8.37 -11.78
C GLY A 67 -6.22 -7.45 -10.57
N THR A 68 -5.99 -7.95 -9.35
CA THR A 68 -6.00 -7.10 -8.15
C THR A 68 -4.86 -6.08 -8.17
N MET A 69 -3.71 -6.43 -8.73
CA MET A 69 -2.57 -5.52 -8.84
C MET A 69 -2.88 -4.35 -9.78
N ASP A 70 -3.47 -4.63 -10.93
CA ASP A 70 -3.85 -3.59 -11.90
C ASP A 70 -4.84 -2.62 -11.28
N ALA A 71 -5.78 -3.12 -10.47
CA ALA A 71 -6.73 -2.29 -9.73
C ALA A 71 -6.04 -1.38 -8.70
N VAL A 72 -5.10 -1.90 -7.91
CA VAL A 72 -4.35 -1.09 -6.93
C VAL A 72 -3.47 -0.05 -7.61
N ARG A 73 -2.78 -0.42 -8.70
CA ARG A 73 -1.89 0.48 -9.46
C ARG A 73 -2.64 1.55 -10.23
N ALA A 74 -3.82 1.24 -10.75
CA ALA A 74 -4.70 2.21 -11.40
C ALA A 74 -5.43 3.11 -10.38
N GLY A 75 -5.41 2.75 -9.10
CA GLY A 75 -6.01 3.52 -8.03
C GLY A 75 -5.26 4.84 -7.75
N PRO A 76 -5.89 5.78 -7.01
CA PRO A 76 -5.33 7.10 -6.77
C PRO A 76 -3.95 7.07 -6.11
N PHE A 77 -3.69 6.08 -5.25
CA PHE A 77 -2.42 5.90 -4.54
C PHE A 77 -1.57 4.76 -5.15
N GLY A 78 -1.77 4.44 -6.43
CA GLY A 78 -1.05 3.35 -7.10
C GLY A 78 0.46 3.54 -7.15
N GLN A 79 0.94 4.79 -7.10
CA GLN A 79 2.38 5.13 -7.08
C GLN A 79 3.01 5.13 -5.68
N LEU A 80 2.20 4.99 -4.63
CA LEU A 80 2.66 5.01 -3.25
C LEU A 80 3.49 3.77 -2.92
N PHE A 81 3.10 2.60 -3.45
CA PHE A 81 3.74 1.32 -3.17
C PHE A 81 4.93 1.06 -4.08
N ARG A 82 5.98 0.43 -3.53
CA ARG A 82 7.11 -0.04 -4.34
C ARG A 82 6.67 -1.18 -5.25
N PRO A 83 7.06 -1.20 -6.54
CA PRO A 83 6.77 -2.31 -7.45
C PRO A 83 7.24 -3.66 -6.91
N ASP A 84 8.36 -3.68 -6.19
CA ASP A 84 8.95 -4.89 -5.59
C ASP A 84 8.13 -5.46 -4.42
N ASN A 85 7.19 -4.70 -3.88
CA ASN A 85 6.34 -5.14 -2.76
C ASN A 85 5.08 -5.88 -3.22
N PHE A 86 4.87 -6.04 -4.53
CA PHE A 86 3.77 -6.81 -5.10
C PHE A 86 4.22 -8.24 -5.34
N VAL A 87 3.58 -9.19 -4.65
CA VAL A 87 3.81 -10.63 -4.81
C VAL A 87 2.53 -11.23 -5.37
N PHE A 88 2.59 -11.81 -6.57
CA PHE A 88 1.39 -12.35 -7.19
C PHE A 88 1.57 -13.65 -7.96
N GLY A 89 0.47 -14.40 -8.02
CA GLY A 89 0.34 -15.62 -8.79
C GLY A 89 -0.16 -15.38 -10.21
N GLN A 90 -0.21 -16.46 -11.00
CA GLN A 90 -0.82 -16.48 -12.34
C GLN A 90 -2.20 -17.16 -12.34
N SER A 91 -2.65 -17.67 -11.19
CA SER A 91 -3.87 -18.48 -11.07
C SER A 91 -4.54 -18.24 -9.72
N SER A 92 -5.85 -18.04 -9.73
CA SER A 92 -6.66 -17.85 -8.51
C SER A 92 -6.77 -19.13 -7.67
N ALA A 93 -6.87 -18.98 -6.34
CA ALA A 93 -7.36 -20.03 -5.46
C ALA A 93 -8.84 -20.39 -5.73
N GLY A 94 -9.63 -19.47 -6.30
CA GLY A 94 -11.01 -19.71 -6.71
C GLY A 94 -11.91 -20.18 -5.57
N ASN A 95 -11.82 -19.52 -4.41
CA ASN A 95 -12.52 -19.88 -3.18
C ASN A 95 -12.22 -21.30 -2.64
N ASN A 96 -11.11 -21.92 -3.07
CA ASN A 96 -10.64 -23.19 -2.53
C ASN A 96 -9.50 -22.94 -1.54
N TRP A 97 -9.77 -23.19 -0.26
CA TRP A 97 -8.80 -23.01 0.82
C TRP A 97 -7.52 -23.84 0.64
N ALA A 98 -7.61 -25.05 0.08
CA ALA A 98 -6.45 -25.92 -0.10
C ALA A 98 -5.50 -25.47 -1.24
N LYS A 99 -5.93 -24.54 -2.08
CA LYS A 99 -5.10 -23.95 -3.14
C LYS A 99 -4.36 -22.68 -2.69
N GLY A 100 -4.83 -22.03 -1.62
CA GLY A 100 -4.22 -20.83 -1.05
C GLY A 100 -2.99 -21.17 -0.23
#